data_AF-A0A7W7G8P0-F1
#
_entry.id   AF-A0A7W7G8P0-F1
#
_cell.length_a   1.000
_cell.length_b   1.000
_cell.length_c   1.000
_cell.angle_alpha   90.00
_cell.angle_beta   90.00
_cell.angle_gamma   90.00
#
_symmetry.space_group_name_H-M   'P 1'
#
loop_
_entity.id
_entity.type
_entity.pdbx_description
1 polymer ?
#
loop_
_entity_poly.entity_id
_entity_poly.type
_entity_poly.pdbx_seq_one_letter_code
_entity_poly.pdbx_strand_id
1 'polypeptide(L)' 'MRKITRRVATLTATVALAGAAFAATSAPANAMPNEWYRCWVSGHGWMWCMDV' A
#
# COMPACT_ATOMS: atom_id res chain seq x y z
N MET A 1 -27.15 7.45 29.61
CA MET A 1 -25.69 7.55 29.35
C MET A 1 -25.14 6.43 28.43
N ARG A 2 -25.60 5.17 28.51
CA ARG A 2 -25.09 4.04 27.68
C ARG A 2 -25.12 4.23 26.15
N LYS A 3 -26.03 5.04 25.61
CA LYS A 3 -26.13 5.29 24.15
C LYS A 3 -25.03 6.22 23.63
N ILE A 4 -24.58 7.17 24.45
CA ILE A 4 -23.55 8.14 24.07
C ILE A 4 -22.18 7.45 24.08
N THR A 5 -21.88 6.67 25.10
CA THR A 5 -20.66 5.85 25.15
C THR A 5 -20.57 4.85 24.00
N ARG A 6 -21.70 4.26 23.57
CA ARG A 6 -21.72 3.39 22.39
C ARG A 6 -21.35 4.11 21.10
N ARG A 7 -21.83 5.34 20.89
CA ARG A 7 -21.52 6.15 19.69
C ARG A 7 -20.07 6.63 19.68
N VAL A 8 -19.54 7.00 20.83
CA VAL A 8 -18.13 7.40 20.97
C VAL A 8 -17.20 6.22 20.68
N ALA A 9 -17.53 5.03 21.17
CA ALA A 9 -16.75 3.81 20.92
C ALA A 9 -16.73 3.40 19.44
N THR A 10 -17.84 3.56 18.72
CA THR A 10 -17.85 3.30 17.26
C THR A 10 -17.07 4.35 16.48
N LEU A 11 -17.10 5.63 16.89
CA LEU A 11 -16.35 6.71 16.24
C LEU A 11 -14.84 6.56 16.40
N THR A 12 -14.36 6.16 17.58
CA THR A 12 -12.91 5.91 17.78
C THR A 12 -12.44 4.69 17.00
N ALA A 13 -13.26 3.64 16.92
CA ALA A 13 -12.92 2.45 16.13
C ALA A 13 -12.76 2.76 14.64
N THR A 14 -13.65 3.55 14.04
CA THR A 14 -13.56 3.90 12.61
C THR A 14 -12.35 4.78 12.28
N VAL A 15 -12.00 5.73 13.14
CA VAL A 15 -10.80 6.57 12.95
C VAL A 15 -9.52 5.74 13.05
N ALA A 16 -9.45 4.79 13.99
CA ALA A 16 -8.31 3.90 14.12
C ALA A 16 -8.16 2.96 12.90
N LEU A 17 -9.25 2.40 12.40
CA LEU A 17 -9.28 1.58 11.18
C LEU A 17 -8.86 2.38 9.94
N ALA A 18 -9.37 3.59 9.79
CA ALA A 18 -8.99 4.48 8.70
C ALA A 18 -7.49 4.83 8.76
N GLY A 19 -6.99 5.23 9.94
CA GLY A 19 -5.57 5.52 10.15
C GLY A 19 -4.67 4.32 9.85
N ALA A 20 -5.08 3.10 10.25
CA ALA A 20 -4.36 1.88 9.93
C ALA A 20 -4.36 1.57 8.42
N ALA A 21 -5.46 1.83 7.71
CA ALA A 21 -5.53 1.68 6.26
C ALA A 21 -4.62 2.67 5.55
N PHE A 22 -4.62 3.95 5.95
CA PHE A 22 -3.69 4.94 5.41
C PHE A 22 -2.24 4.54 5.68
N ALA A 23 -1.90 4.12 6.91
CA ALA A 23 -0.56 3.64 7.25
C ALA A 23 -0.13 2.42 6.43
N ALA A 24 -1.04 1.47 6.17
CA ALA A 24 -0.79 0.31 5.33
C ALA A 24 -0.58 0.68 3.85
N THR A 25 -1.28 1.69 3.35
CA THR A 25 -1.12 2.18 1.96
C THR A 25 -0.04 3.24 1.79
N SER A 26 0.38 3.89 2.87
CA SER A 26 1.43 4.93 2.89
C SER A 26 2.81 4.36 3.18
N ALA A 27 2.89 3.10 3.62
CA ALA A 27 4.10 2.34 3.43
C ALA A 27 4.48 2.48 1.96
N PRO A 28 5.74 2.82 1.62
CA PRO A 28 6.12 2.86 0.22
C PRO A 28 5.68 1.54 -0.37
N ALA A 29 4.84 1.58 -1.39
CA ALA A 29 4.65 0.44 -2.27
C ALA A 29 6.07 0.14 -2.72
N ASN A 30 6.71 -0.83 -2.06
CA ASN A 30 8.08 -1.22 -2.34
C ASN A 30 8.04 -1.48 -3.83
N ALA A 31 8.62 -0.57 -4.61
CA ALA A 31 8.66 -0.65 -6.04
C ALA A 31 9.49 -1.89 -6.31
N MET A 32 8.80 -3.01 -6.47
CA MET A 32 9.42 -4.31 -6.63
C MET A 32 10.19 -4.32 -7.97
N PRO A 33 11.21 -5.19 -8.13
CA PRO A 33 11.80 -6.08 -7.12
C PRO A 33 13.27 -6.49 -7.37
N ASN A 34 13.76 -7.29 -6.42
CA ASN A 34 14.88 -8.23 -6.49
C ASN A 34 14.84 -9.23 -7.68
N GLU A 35 13.86 -9.14 -8.59
CA GLU A 35 13.62 -10.08 -9.72
C GLU A 35 13.51 -9.36 -11.07
N TRP A 36 13.49 -8.01 -11.11
CA TRP A 36 13.53 -7.30 -12.38
C TRP A 36 14.94 -6.83 -12.64
N TYR A 37 15.44 -7.06 -13.84
CA TYR A 37 16.79 -6.72 -14.24
C TYR A 37 16.78 -5.77 -15.43
N ARG A 38 17.87 -5.01 -15.58
CA ARG A 38 18.07 -4.18 -16.76
C ARG A 38 18.36 -5.08 -17.96
N CYS A 39 17.49 -5.03 -18.96
CA CYS A 39 17.60 -5.79 -20.20
C CYS A 39 17.66 -4.84 -21.39
N TRP A 40 18.36 -5.25 -22.45
CA TRP A 40 18.33 -4.54 -23.73
C TRP A 40 17.32 -5.20 -24.67
N VAL A 41 16.33 -4.41 -25.12
CA VAL A 41 15.31 -4.87 -26.07
C VAL A 41 15.57 -4.21 -27.42
N SER A 42 15.78 -5.02 -28.47
CA SER A 42 16.00 -4.52 -29.83
C SER A 42 14.85 -3.62 -30.27
N GLY A 43 15.16 -2.41 -30.73
CA GLY A 43 14.17 -1.40 -31.12
C GLY A 43 13.60 -0.54 -29.98
N HIS A 44 13.81 -0.91 -28.71
CA HIS A 44 13.27 -0.18 -27.54
C HIS A 44 14.32 0.27 -26.52
N GLY A 45 15.54 -0.25 -26.60
CA GLY A 45 16.66 0.14 -25.76
C GLY A 45 16.64 -0.53 -24.38
N TRP A 46 17.19 0.17 -23.37
CA TRP A 46 17.31 -0.38 -22.02
C TRP A 46 16.00 -0.29 -21.24
N MET A 47 15.42 -1.42 -20.92
CA MET A 47 14.17 -1.57 -20.18
C MET A 47 14.39 -2.36 -18.89
N TRP A 48 13.34 -2.45 -18.07
CA TRP A 48 13.29 -3.38 -16.94
C TRP A 48 12.50 -4.61 -17.38
N CYS A 49 13.13 -5.78 -17.35
CA CYS A 49 12.52 -7.07 -17.70
C CYS A 49 12.34 -7.93 -16.46
N MET A 50 11.39 -8.87 -16.55
CA MET A 50 11.19 -9.96 -15.61
C MET A 50 11.32 -11.27 -16.41
N ASP A 51 12.13 -12.22 -15.93
CA ASP A 51 12.16 -13.57 -16.49
C ASP A 51 10.85 -14.28 -16.11
N VAL A 52 9.99 -14.53 -17.10
CA VAL A 52 8.73 -15.28 -16.98
C VAL A 52 8.85 -16.69 -17.54
#